data_AF-A0A9E3JTF4-F1
#
_entry.id   AF-A0A9E3JTF4-F1
#
_cell.length_a   1.000
_cell.length_b   1.000
_cell.length_c   1.000
_cell.angle_alpha   90.00
_cell.angle_beta   90.00
_cell.angle_gamma   90.00
#
_symmetry.space_group_name_H-M   'P 1'
#
loop_
_entity.id
_entity.type
_entity.pdbx_description
1 polymer ?
#
loop_
_entity_poly.entity_id
_entity_poly.type
_entity_poly.pdbx_seq_one_letter_code
_entity_poly.pdbx_strand_id
1 'polypeptide(L)'
;MDTNKKNRELISALSDGEIPDVDQELALAALGSPGGQQAWELFHHIGDVLRAAPAPDLSPGFAERLAARLAAEPLPGKRPAAASDTAGPATIVAGPG
;
A
#
# COMPACT_ATOMS: atom_id res chain seq x y z
N MET A 1 -4.86 21.90 -12.68
CA MET A 1 -5.17 21.31 -11.35
C MET A 1 -3.84 21.13 -10.65
N ASP A 2 -3.70 21.57 -9.39
CA ASP A 2 -2.43 21.45 -8.66
C ASP A 2 -2.01 19.99 -8.51
N THR A 3 -0.78 19.65 -8.92
CA THR A 3 -0.24 18.29 -8.84
C THR A 3 -0.31 17.71 -7.43
N ASN A 4 -0.10 18.55 -6.41
CA ASN A 4 -0.22 18.13 -5.03
C ASN A 4 -1.66 17.71 -4.68
N LYS A 5 -2.66 18.44 -5.17
CA LYS A 5 -4.07 18.09 -4.96
C LYS A 5 -4.42 16.76 -5.63
N LYS A 6 -4.01 16.57 -6.89
CA LYS A 6 -4.26 15.32 -7.62
C LYS A 6 -3.60 14.11 -6.95
N ASN A 7 -2.38 14.27 -6.44
CA ASN A 7 -1.71 13.21 -5.69
C ASN A 7 -2.48 12.86 -4.41
N ARG A 8 -2.98 13.85 -3.67
CA ARG A 8 -3.79 13.59 -2.47
C ARG A 8 -5.10 12.87 -2.78
N GLU A 9 -5.74 13.17 -3.90
CA GLU A 9 -6.95 12.46 -4.35
C GLU A 9 -6.65 10.99 -4.66
N LEU A 10 -5.53 10.70 -5.34
CA LEU A 10 -5.09 9.32 -5.59
C LEU A 10 -4.81 8.56 -4.29
N ILE A 11 -4.15 9.21 -3.33
CA ILE A 11 -3.88 8.60 -2.01
C ILE A 11 -5.16 8.36 -1.22
N SER A 12 -6.15 9.25 -1.31
CA SER A 12 -7.47 9.03 -0.69
C SER A 12 -8.14 7.81 -1.30
N ALA A 13 -8.29 7.76 -2.63
CA ALA A 13 -8.89 6.62 -3.32
C ALA A 13 -8.16 5.30 -3.03
N LEU A 14 -6.83 5.32 -2.93
CA LEU A 14 -6.05 4.15 -2.55
C LEU A 14 -6.33 3.71 -1.10
N SER A 15 -6.49 4.66 -0.17
CA SER A 15 -6.76 4.38 1.25
C SER A 15 -8.15 3.77 1.46
N ASP A 16 -9.12 4.19 0.65
CA ASP A 16 -10.50 3.70 0.70
C ASP A 16 -10.71 2.42 -0.13
N GLY A 17 -9.69 1.97 -0.90
CA GLY A 17 -9.78 0.82 -1.79
C GLY A 17 -10.59 1.08 -3.06
N GLU A 18 -10.81 2.34 -3.41
CA GLU A 18 -11.61 2.80 -4.55
C GLU A 18 -10.75 3.23 -5.76
N ILE A 19 -9.46 2.89 -5.76
CA ILE A 19 -8.56 3.22 -6.88
C ILE A 19 -8.87 2.37 -8.11
N PRO A 20 -9.09 2.97 -9.30
CA PRO A 20 -9.20 2.21 -10.55
C PRO A 20 -7.89 1.52 -10.92
N ASP A 21 -7.96 0.36 -11.59
CA ASP A 21 -6.77 -0.39 -12.02
C ASP A 21 -5.77 0.44 -12.83
N VAL A 22 -6.27 1.31 -13.71
CA VAL A 22 -5.44 2.20 -14.54
C VAL A 22 -4.64 3.23 -13.74
N ASP A 23 -5.09 3.57 -12.53
CA ASP A 23 -4.48 4.59 -11.69
C ASP A 23 -3.62 4.00 -10.56
N GLN A 24 -3.54 2.66 -10.43
CA GLN A 24 -2.81 2.01 -9.33
C GLN A 24 -1.32 2.38 -9.33
N GLU A 25 -0.64 2.27 -10.48
CA GLU A 25 0.79 2.61 -10.57
C GLU A 25 1.05 4.08 -10.22
N LEU A 26 0.15 4.97 -10.65
CA LEU A 26 0.25 6.41 -10.36
C LEU A 26 0.02 6.71 -8.87
N ALA A 27 -0.94 6.03 -8.23
CA ALA A 27 -1.16 6.13 -6.79
C ALA A 27 0.04 5.62 -5.98
N LEU A 28 0.67 4.53 -6.42
CA LEU A 28 1.89 4.00 -5.81
C LEU A 28 3.08 4.96 -5.98
N ALA A 29 3.22 5.58 -7.17
CA ALA A 29 4.23 6.60 -7.40
C ALA A 29 4.01 7.84 -6.50
N ALA A 30 2.77 8.27 -6.33
CA ALA A 30 2.43 9.36 -5.41
C ALA A 30 2.74 8.99 -3.96
N LEU A 31 2.47 7.74 -3.55
CA LEU A 31 2.73 7.21 -2.21
C LEU A 31 4.23 7.16 -1.89
N GLY A 32 5.08 6.98 -2.91
CA GLY A 32 6.54 6.99 -2.75
C GLY A 32 7.13 8.36 -2.35
N SER A 33 6.34 9.45 -2.40
CA SER A 33 6.79 10.77 -1.99
C SER A 33 6.59 11.02 -0.48
N PRO A 34 7.41 11.86 0.17
CA PRO A 34 7.22 12.21 1.58
C PRO A 34 5.84 12.80 1.89
N GLY A 35 5.28 13.59 0.96
CA GLY A 35 3.94 14.16 1.11
C GLY A 35 2.83 13.12 0.92
N GLY A 36 3.04 12.11 0.07
CA GLY A 36 2.14 10.98 -0.12
C GLY A 36 2.06 10.08 1.11
N GLN A 37 3.20 9.76 1.72
CA GLN A 37 3.26 8.99 2.98
C GLN A 37 2.54 9.71 4.12
N GLN A 38 2.77 11.02 4.29
CA GLN A 38 2.04 11.82 5.28
C GLN A 38 0.53 11.86 5.02
N ALA A 39 0.11 11.96 3.76
CA ALA A 39 -1.30 11.92 3.41
C ALA A 39 -1.94 10.55 3.70
N TRP A 40 -1.21 9.47 3.39
CA TRP A 40 -1.64 8.09 3.66
C TRP A 40 -1.88 7.84 5.15
N GLU A 41 -0.91 8.21 6.00
CA GLU A 41 -1.03 8.10 7.46
C GLU A 41 -2.21 8.92 7.98
N LEU A 42 -2.35 10.16 7.51
CA LEU A 42 -3.43 11.05 7.94
C LEU A 42 -4.81 10.49 7.59
N PHE A 43 -5.01 9.98 6.38
CA PHE A 43 -6.31 9.45 5.95
C PHE A 43 -6.69 8.17 6.70
N HIS A 44 -5.74 7.25 6.93
CA HIS A 44 -5.98 6.08 7.78
C HIS A 44 -6.31 6.49 9.21
N HIS A 45 -5.57 7.44 9.79
CA HIS A 45 -5.84 7.92 11.15
C HIS A 45 -7.24 8.53 11.29
N ILE A 46 -7.67 9.35 10.34
CA ILE A 46 -9.05 9.87 10.30
C ILE A 46 -10.05 8.71 10.24
N GLY A 47 -9.81 7.73 9.36
CA GLY A 47 -10.65 6.54 9.24
C GLY A 47 -10.75 5.74 10.54
N ASP A 48 -9.63 5.56 11.24
CA ASP A 48 -9.58 4.84 12.52
C ASP A 48 -10.36 5.56 13.61
N VAL A 49 -10.22 6.89 13.72
CA VAL A 49 -10.97 7.71 14.68
C VAL A 49 -12.47 7.67 14.39
N LEU A 50 -12.87 7.76 13.11
CA LEU A 50 -14.27 7.67 12.72
C LEU A 50 -14.88 6.28 12.98
N ARG A 51 -14.07 5.22 12.90
CA ARG A 51 -14.47 3.83 13.16
C ARG A 51 -14.21 3.38 14.59
N ALA A 52 -13.72 4.24 15.48
CA ALA A 52 -13.50 3.97 16.89
C ALA A 52 -14.82 3.87 17.68
N ALA A 53 -15.77 3.10 17.15
CA ALA A 53 -16.95 2.67 17.87
C ALA A 53 -16.58 1.53 18.83
N PRO A 54 -17.26 1.41 19.99
CA PRO A 54 -17.10 0.26 20.86
C PRO A 54 -17.35 -1.02 20.06
N ALA A 55 -16.36 -1.90 19.99
CA ALA A 55 -16.55 -3.22 19.43
C ALA A 55 -17.55 -4.00 20.31
N PRO A 56 -18.41 -4.86 19.74
CA PRO A 56 -19.21 -5.77 20.53
C PRO A 56 -18.30 -6.71 21.34
N ASP A 57 -18.81 -7.18 22.47
CA ASP A 57 -18.10 -8.17 23.28
C ASP A 57 -17.76 -9.41 22.44
N LEU A 58 -16.50 -9.80 22.49
CA LEU A 58 -16.03 -11.03 21.84
C LEU A 58 -16.43 -12.25 22.66
N SER A 59 -16.66 -13.38 21.99
CA SER A 59 -16.94 -14.64 22.69
C SER A 59 -15.81 -14.99 23.67
N PRO A 60 -16.11 -15.60 24.83
CA PRO A 60 -15.09 -16.09 25.75
C PRO A 60 -14.03 -16.95 25.04
N GLY A 61 -12.76 -16.75 25.39
CA GLY A 61 -11.64 -17.49 24.81
C GLY A 61 -11.25 -17.07 23.38
N PHE A 62 -11.82 -15.99 22.82
CA PHE A 62 -11.54 -15.57 21.44
C PHE A 62 -10.06 -15.27 21.22
N ALA A 63 -9.44 -14.52 22.13
CA ALA A 63 -8.04 -14.11 22.01
C ALA A 63 -7.09 -15.31 22.01
N GLU A 64 -7.35 -16.31 22.84
CA GLU A 64 -6.57 -17.54 22.93
C GLU A 64 -6.68 -18.36 21.65
N ARG A 65 -7.90 -18.50 21.10
CA ARG A 65 -8.10 -19.18 19.82
C ARG A 65 -7.44 -18.43 18.66
N LEU A 66 -7.51 -17.11 18.65
CA LEU A 66 -6.86 -16.27 17.63
C LEU A 66 -5.33 -16.43 17.72
N ALA A 67 -4.76 -16.31 18.92
CA ALA A 67 -3.32 -16.47 19.14
C ALA A 67 -2.83 -17.87 18.74
N ALA A 68 -3.57 -18.93 19.09
CA ALA A 68 -3.23 -20.30 18.69
C ALA A 68 -3.25 -20.49 17.16
N ARG A 69 -4.20 -19.86 16.46
CA ARG A 69 -4.26 -19.90 14.99
C ARG A 69 -3.11 -19.13 14.35
N LEU A 70 -2.81 -17.91 14.83
CA LEU A 70 -1.68 -17.11 14.35
C LEU A 70 -0.34 -17.82 14.56
N ALA A 71 -0.16 -18.52 15.69
CA ALA A 71 1.05 -19.29 15.96
C ALA A 71 1.22 -20.52 15.04
N ALA A 72 0.11 -21.03 14.49
CA ALA A 72 0.12 -22.12 13.52
C ALA A 72 0.32 -21.64 12.07
N GLU A 73 0.25 -20.33 11.81
CA GLU A 73 0.51 -19.78 10.49
C GLU A 73 2.01 -19.84 10.15
N PRO A 74 2.38 -20.19 8.91
CA PRO A 74 3.77 -20.11 8.48
C PRO A 74 4.23 -18.65 8.54
N LEU A 75 5.43 -18.42 9.10
CA LEU A 75 6.03 -17.09 9.06
C LEU A 75 6.11 -16.61 7.60
N PRO A 76 5.72 -15.35 7.31
CA PRO A 76 5.88 -14.80 5.98
C PRO A 76 7.32 -15.02 5.51
N GLY A 77 7.48 -15.73 4.39
CA GLY A 77 8.79 -15.93 3.79
C GLY A 77 9.45 -14.56 3.60
N LYS A 78 10.75 -14.44 3.92
CA LYS A 78 11.51 -13.22 3.63
C LYS A 78 11.26 -12.87 2.17
N ARG A 79 10.62 -11.72 1.94
CA ARG A 79 10.47 -11.16 0.60
C ARG A 79 11.88 -11.10 0.01
N PRO A 80 12.18 -11.77 -1.11
CA PRO A 80 13.48 -11.61 -1.73
C PRO A 80 13.70 -10.12 -1.94
N ALA A 81 14.87 -9.61 -1.54
CA ALA A 81 15.24 -8.24 -1.84
C ALA A 81 15.02 -8.07 -3.35
N ALA A 82 14.12 -7.15 -3.73
CA ALA A 82 13.85 -6.87 -5.13
C ALA A 82 15.20 -6.66 -5.79
N ALA A 83 15.58 -7.56 -6.69
CA ALA A 83 16.77 -7.38 -7.48
C ALA A 83 16.56 -6.07 -8.23
N SER A 84 17.39 -5.07 -7.94
CA SER A 84 17.43 -3.84 -8.70
C SER A 84 17.76 -4.24 -10.13
N ASP A 85 16.73 -4.31 -10.98
CA ASP A 85 16.91 -4.51 -12.41
C ASP A 85 17.63 -3.27 -12.91
N THR A 86 18.96 -3.36 -12.92
CA THR A 86 19.81 -2.39 -13.59
C THR A 86 19.68 -2.70 -15.06
N ALA A 87 18.57 -2.24 -15.65
CA ALA A 87 18.37 -2.23 -17.07
C ALA A 87 19.43 -1.30 -17.68
N GLY A 88 20.59 -1.88 -17.99
CA GLY A 88 21.61 -1.25 -18.81
C GLY A 88 21.03 -0.93 -20.19
N PRO A 89 21.40 0.20 -20.81
CA PRO A 89 20.79 0.62 -22.06
C PRO A 89 21.10 -0.41 -23.16
N ALA A 90 20.05 -1.01 -23.71
CA ALA A 90 20.14 -1.83 -24.91
C ALA A 90 20.57 -0.95 -26.10
N THR A 91 21.84 -1.05 -26.49
CA THR A 91 22.34 -0.49 -27.74
C THR A 91 21.69 -1.22 -28.92
N ILE A 92 20.82 -0.52 -29.62
CA ILE A 92 20.30 -0.94 -30.93
C ILE A 92 21.42 -0.66 -31.96
N VAL A 93 22.13 -1.70 -32.39
CA VAL A 93 23.06 -1.58 -33.52
C VAL A 93 22.27 -1.70 -34.82
N ALA A 94 22.09 -0.57 -35.51
CA ALA A 94 21.66 -0.57 -36.90
C ALA A 94 22.89 -0.81 -37.78
N GLY A 95 22.91 -1.93 -38.51
CA GLY A 95 23.95 -2.21 -39.51
C GLY A 95 23.72 -1.39 -40.80
N PRO A 96 24.78 -0.98 -41.52
CA PRO A 96 24.65 -0.26 -42.78
C PRO A 96 24.50 -1.24 -43.96
N GLY A 97 23.72 -0.85 -44.96
CA GLY A 97 23.76 -1.38 -46.32
C GLY A 97 24.68 -0.57 -47.22
#